data_AF-A0A916YZB2-F1
#
_entry.id   AF-A0A916YZB2-F1
#
_cell.length_a   1.000
_cell.length_b   1.000
_cell.length_c   1.000
_cell.angle_alpha   90.00
_cell.angle_beta   90.00
_cell.angle_gamma   90.00
#
_symmetry.space_group_name_H-M   'P 1'
#
loop_
_entity.id
_entity.type
_entity.pdbx_description
1 polymer ?
#
loop_
_entity_poly.entity_id
_entity_poly.type
_entity_poly.pdbx_seq_one_letter_code
_entity_poly.pdbx_strand_id
1 'polypeptide(L)'
;MQRATAQARQIGMTQDIAISIDREEAMDAFARRDRRYDGRFVVGVTTTGIYCRPSCPARRPKPENMVLLPDIAAARELGLRACKRCLPDDTMRDGNAVRSAIAAIRAAQAPVPMADLAALTGYSPDHLQRIFRRSTGMSPAEFGRALRLEHARAAMDAQDSVTEAIFKAGYEAPSRFYAEANGRLGMSPSAWVRGGAGVTIRWAVVDTYLGPMLVAATDKGVCRLSFAEGREDLQARFPHAELLEGGFEFTQLLARVVAEVEAPGSDPDIPLDVKGTAFQERIWAELRRIPVGETRSYADLAAAVGRPAAVRAAGGANGANNVAVLIPCHRVIRADGSIGGYAYGLDIKRALLEKERDGRDDTDRP
;
A
#
# COMPACT_ATOMS: atom_id res chain seq x y z
N MET A 1 9.54 -44.90 -15.13
CA MET A 1 8.92 -44.74 -13.79
C MET A 1 9.55 -45.63 -12.73
N GLN A 2 9.81 -46.92 -12.99
CA GLN A 2 10.31 -47.86 -11.96
C GLN A 2 11.74 -47.59 -11.44
N ARG A 3 12.65 -46.99 -12.24
CA ARG A 3 14.02 -46.65 -11.80
C ARG A 3 14.08 -45.47 -10.81
N ALA A 4 13.21 -44.46 -10.96
CA ALA A 4 13.16 -43.30 -10.06
C ALA A 4 12.64 -43.65 -8.66
N THR A 5 11.68 -44.59 -8.57
CA THR A 5 11.16 -45.12 -7.30
C THR A 5 12.16 -45.98 -6.53
N ALA A 6 13.13 -46.61 -7.21
CA ALA A 6 14.17 -47.40 -6.55
C ALA A 6 15.26 -46.50 -5.95
N GLN A 7 15.68 -45.46 -6.67
CA GLN A 7 16.69 -44.51 -6.22
C GLN A 7 16.15 -43.62 -5.08
N ALA A 8 14.89 -43.17 -5.14
CA ALA A 8 14.23 -42.45 -4.06
C ALA A 8 13.99 -43.30 -2.80
N ARG A 9 13.88 -44.63 -2.93
CA ARG A 9 13.82 -45.56 -1.78
C ARG A 9 15.18 -45.77 -1.13
N GLN A 10 16.27 -45.72 -1.90
CA GLN A 10 17.63 -45.89 -1.40
C GLN A 10 18.15 -44.64 -0.66
N ILE A 11 17.55 -43.48 -0.91
CA ILE A 11 17.81 -42.20 -0.24
C ILE A 11 16.89 -42.02 1.00
N GLY A 12 16.02 -43.01 1.27
CA GLY A 12 15.07 -43.04 2.38
C GLY A 12 15.69 -43.25 3.77
N MET A 13 16.99 -43.08 3.95
CA MET A 13 17.64 -43.08 5.26
C MET A 13 18.49 -41.82 5.41
N THR A 14 17.94 -40.86 6.16
CA THR A 14 18.70 -39.83 6.91
C THR A 14 19.72 -39.03 6.11
N GLN A 15 19.25 -38.06 5.32
CA GLN A 15 19.91 -36.76 5.25
C GLN A 15 18.95 -35.76 4.60
N ASP A 16 18.52 -34.77 5.37
CA ASP A 16 18.13 -33.51 4.75
C ASP A 16 19.32 -33.05 3.92
N ILE A 17 19.10 -32.77 2.64
CA ILE A 17 20.09 -32.03 1.89
C ILE A 17 20.12 -30.65 2.55
N ALA A 18 21.28 -30.24 3.07
CA ALA A 18 21.45 -29.08 3.93
C ALA A 18 20.64 -27.88 3.42
N ILE A 19 19.49 -27.63 4.07
CA ILE A 19 18.69 -26.44 3.87
C ILE A 19 19.15 -25.40 4.89
N SER A 20 19.09 -24.12 4.53
CA SER A 20 19.55 -23.02 5.41
C SER A 20 18.60 -22.73 6.58
N ILE A 21 17.63 -23.60 6.84
CA ILE A 21 16.53 -23.41 7.78
C ILE A 21 16.45 -24.67 8.64
N ASP A 22 16.16 -24.52 9.93
CA ASP A 22 15.99 -25.65 10.81
C ASP A 22 14.87 -26.59 10.33
N ARG A 23 15.05 -27.91 10.52
CA ARG A 23 14.09 -28.92 10.05
C ARG A 23 12.71 -28.72 10.69
N GLU A 24 12.66 -28.44 11.99
CA GLU A 24 11.40 -28.23 12.70
C GLU A 24 10.70 -26.96 12.20
N GLU A 25 11.46 -25.88 12.00
CA GLU A 25 10.96 -24.63 11.41
C GLU A 25 10.42 -24.84 9.99
N ALA A 26 11.16 -25.56 9.13
CA ALA A 26 10.73 -25.84 7.77
C ALA A 26 9.47 -26.74 7.73
N MET A 27 9.38 -27.72 8.63
CA MET A 27 8.23 -28.61 8.75
C MET A 27 6.99 -27.86 9.24
N ASP A 28 7.12 -26.97 10.21
CA ASP A 28 6.03 -26.12 10.70
C ASP A 28 5.60 -25.09 9.65
N ALA A 29 6.55 -24.44 8.96
CA ALA A 29 6.26 -23.54 7.83
C ALA A 29 5.50 -24.27 6.71
N PHE A 30 5.90 -25.51 6.39
CA PHE A 30 5.17 -26.37 5.48
C PHE A 30 3.79 -26.69 6.05
N ALA A 31 3.64 -27.12 7.30
CA ALA A 31 2.32 -27.42 7.89
C ALA A 31 1.34 -26.24 7.75
N ARG A 32 1.80 -25.02 8.06
CA ARG A 32 1.00 -23.78 8.05
C ARG A 32 0.78 -23.15 6.66
N ARG A 33 1.33 -23.72 5.58
CA ARG A 33 1.27 -23.14 4.21
C ARG A 33 1.91 -21.76 4.12
N ASP A 34 2.99 -21.53 4.86
CA ASP A 34 3.60 -20.21 4.94
C ASP A 34 4.29 -19.80 3.62
N ARG A 35 3.75 -18.78 2.96
CA ARG A 35 4.27 -18.26 1.69
C ARG A 35 5.62 -17.57 1.82
N ARG A 36 6.02 -17.14 3.02
CA ARG A 36 7.30 -16.47 3.26
C ARG A 36 8.50 -17.39 3.03
N TYR A 37 8.26 -18.70 3.07
CA TYR A 37 9.27 -19.74 2.86
C TYR A 37 9.30 -20.28 1.44
N ASP A 38 8.37 -19.87 0.57
CA ASP A 38 8.40 -20.26 -0.84
C ASP A 38 9.72 -19.80 -1.48
N GLY A 39 10.44 -20.75 -2.09
CA GLY A 39 11.75 -20.50 -2.71
C GLY A 39 12.94 -20.57 -1.76
N ARG A 40 12.74 -20.78 -0.44
CA ARG A 40 13.82 -21.06 0.52
C ARG A 40 14.14 -22.55 0.66
N PHE A 41 13.15 -23.39 0.42
CA PHE A 41 13.27 -24.84 0.31
C PHE A 41 12.08 -25.39 -0.49
N VAL A 42 12.17 -26.64 -0.91
CA VAL A 42 11.05 -27.43 -1.44
C VAL A 42 10.91 -28.73 -0.68
N VAL A 43 9.69 -29.26 -0.68
CA VAL A 43 9.36 -30.53 -0.02
C VAL A 43 9.15 -31.58 -1.07
N GLY A 44 10.07 -32.55 -1.13
CA GLY A 44 9.92 -33.77 -1.88
C GLY A 44 9.00 -34.74 -1.15
N VAL A 45 8.09 -35.37 -1.88
CA VAL A 45 7.14 -36.37 -1.36
C VAL A 45 7.49 -37.71 -1.99
N THR A 46 8.14 -38.57 -1.21
CA THR A 46 8.77 -39.81 -1.71
C THR A 46 7.73 -40.81 -2.23
N THR A 47 6.56 -40.87 -1.61
CA THR A 47 5.47 -41.80 -2.01
C THR A 47 4.83 -41.46 -3.35
N THR A 48 4.74 -40.18 -3.69
CA THR A 48 4.10 -39.72 -4.95
C THR A 48 5.10 -39.29 -6.01
N GLY A 49 6.40 -39.23 -5.63
CA GLY A 49 7.49 -38.80 -6.50
C GLY A 49 7.37 -37.34 -6.93
N ILE A 50 6.76 -36.46 -6.12
CA ILE A 50 6.58 -35.04 -6.47
C ILE A 50 7.35 -34.13 -5.52
N TYR A 51 7.73 -32.94 -5.96
CA TYR A 51 8.13 -31.86 -5.05
C TYR A 51 7.12 -30.71 -5.07
N CYS A 52 6.96 -30.09 -3.91
CA CYS A 52 6.03 -29.00 -3.65
C CYS A 52 6.74 -27.82 -2.97
N ARG A 53 6.24 -26.61 -3.21
CA ARG A 53 6.60 -25.44 -2.39
C ARG A 53 5.95 -25.49 -0.99
N PRO A 54 6.49 -24.76 0.01
CA PRO A 54 5.91 -24.59 1.34
C PRO A 54 4.42 -24.25 1.36
N SER A 55 4.00 -23.27 0.56
CA SER A 55 2.60 -22.82 0.49
C SER A 55 1.67 -23.71 -0.34
N CYS A 56 2.10 -24.90 -0.75
CA CYS A 56 1.30 -25.78 -1.60
C CYS A 56 -0.07 -26.09 -0.97
N PRO A 57 -1.19 -25.87 -1.69
CA PRO A 57 -2.53 -26.11 -1.15
C PRO A 57 -2.93 -27.60 -1.14
N ALA A 58 -2.07 -28.50 -1.65
CA ALA A 58 -2.32 -29.93 -1.65
C ALA A 58 -2.43 -30.49 -0.22
N ARG A 59 -3.04 -31.68 -0.09
CA ARG A 59 -3.09 -32.40 1.17
C ARG A 59 -1.68 -32.67 1.68
N ARG A 60 -1.43 -32.45 2.97
CA ARG A 60 -0.12 -32.65 3.58
C ARG A 60 0.20 -34.16 3.62
N PRO A 61 1.32 -34.59 3.02
CA PRO A 61 1.81 -35.95 3.21
C PRO A 61 2.29 -36.13 4.66
N LYS A 62 2.37 -37.39 5.11
CA LYS A 62 2.91 -37.69 6.43
C LYS A 62 4.40 -37.29 6.51
N PRO A 63 4.89 -36.83 7.68
CA PRO A 63 6.30 -36.49 7.90
C PRO A 63 7.31 -37.52 7.41
N GLU A 64 7.03 -38.81 7.63
CA GLU A 64 7.85 -39.94 7.18
C GLU A 64 8.02 -40.04 5.65
N ASN A 65 7.13 -39.40 4.88
CA ASN A 65 7.14 -39.42 3.42
C ASN A 65 7.66 -38.09 2.82
N MET A 66 8.25 -37.23 3.64
CA MET A 66 8.76 -35.92 3.23
C MET A 66 10.29 -35.88 3.31
N VAL A 67 10.90 -35.28 2.28
CA VAL A 67 12.30 -34.88 2.27
C VAL A 67 12.36 -33.37 2.05
N LEU A 68 13.12 -32.67 2.88
CA LEU A 68 13.38 -31.25 2.69
C LEU A 68 14.57 -31.07 1.77
N LEU A 69 14.43 -30.18 0.79
CA LEU A 69 15.41 -29.99 -0.26
C LEU A 69 15.67 -28.49 -0.43
N PRO A 70 16.92 -28.07 -0.65
CA PRO A 70 17.27 -26.65 -0.69
C PRO A 70 16.63 -25.94 -1.87
N ASP A 71 16.49 -26.64 -3.01
CA ASP A 71 15.94 -26.07 -4.22
C ASP A 71 15.33 -27.14 -5.14
N ILE A 72 14.88 -26.67 -6.30
CA ILE A 72 14.25 -27.50 -7.33
C ILE A 72 15.28 -28.33 -8.11
N ALA A 73 16.55 -27.91 -8.16
CA ALA A 73 17.60 -28.69 -8.80
C ALA A 73 17.86 -29.97 -8.00
N ALA A 74 18.02 -29.86 -6.68
CA ALA A 74 18.14 -30.98 -5.77
C ALA A 74 16.92 -31.93 -5.88
N ALA A 75 15.71 -31.39 -6.00
CA ALA A 75 14.51 -32.21 -6.22
C ALA A 75 14.53 -33.00 -7.52
N ARG A 76 15.07 -32.43 -8.60
CA ARG A 76 15.18 -33.09 -9.91
C ARG A 76 16.29 -34.13 -9.96
N GLU A 77 17.41 -33.88 -9.29
CA GLU A 77 18.48 -34.87 -9.13
C GLU A 77 17.97 -36.14 -8.42
N LEU A 78 17.02 -35.98 -7.49
CA LEU A 78 16.30 -37.08 -6.84
C LEU A 78 15.20 -37.73 -7.71
N GLY A 79 15.03 -37.29 -8.96
CA GLY A 79 14.03 -37.82 -9.89
C GLY A 79 12.58 -37.44 -9.55
N LEU A 80 12.37 -36.43 -8.69
CA LEU A 80 11.04 -35.95 -8.33
C LEU A 80 10.49 -35.04 -9.43
N ARG A 81 9.18 -35.12 -9.69
CA ARG A 81 8.49 -34.24 -10.65
C ARG A 81 7.80 -33.06 -9.97
N ALA A 82 7.61 -31.96 -10.67
CA ALA A 82 6.86 -30.83 -10.15
C ALA A 82 5.42 -31.21 -9.75
N CYS A 83 4.96 -30.71 -8.61
CA CYS A 83 3.58 -30.86 -8.19
C CYS A 83 2.63 -30.12 -9.15
N LYS A 84 1.66 -30.85 -9.71
CA LYS A 84 0.66 -30.31 -10.64
C LYS A 84 -0.33 -29.33 -10.00
N ARG A 85 -0.31 -29.20 -8.65
CA ARG A 85 -1.28 -28.38 -7.92
C ARG A 85 -0.71 -27.04 -7.46
N CYS A 86 0.54 -26.99 -7.01
CA CYS A 86 1.21 -25.72 -6.71
C CYS A 86 2.10 -25.22 -7.85
N LEU A 87 2.32 -26.03 -8.89
CA LEU A 87 3.09 -25.71 -10.08
C LEU A 87 4.39 -24.96 -9.71
N PRO A 88 5.28 -25.59 -8.91
CA PRO A 88 6.43 -24.91 -8.34
C PRO A 88 7.37 -24.36 -9.42
N ASP A 89 7.48 -25.08 -10.54
CA ASP A 89 8.25 -24.67 -11.72
C ASP A 89 7.63 -23.45 -12.40
N ASP A 90 6.31 -23.48 -12.63
CA ASP A 90 5.60 -22.36 -13.27
C ASP A 90 5.63 -21.11 -12.39
N THR A 91 5.66 -21.25 -11.05
CA THR A 91 5.71 -20.08 -10.16
C THR A 91 7.07 -19.39 -10.17
N MET A 92 8.17 -20.15 -10.27
CA MET A 92 9.51 -19.58 -10.48
C MET A 92 9.68 -19.04 -11.89
N ARG A 93 9.15 -19.74 -12.89
CA ARG A 93 9.12 -19.29 -14.29
C ARG A 93 8.33 -17.98 -14.43
N ASP A 94 7.20 -17.85 -13.74
CA ASP A 94 6.41 -16.63 -13.64
C ASP A 94 7.25 -15.51 -12.98
N GLY A 95 7.91 -15.79 -11.86
CA GLY A 95 8.76 -14.81 -11.17
C GLY A 95 9.97 -14.36 -12.01
N ASN A 96 10.61 -15.29 -12.73
CA ASN A 96 11.67 -14.99 -13.68
C ASN A 96 11.17 -14.17 -14.86
N ALA A 97 10.03 -14.55 -15.44
CA ALA A 97 9.41 -13.81 -16.54
C ALA A 97 9.05 -12.37 -16.13
N VAL A 98 8.51 -12.18 -14.93
CA VAL A 98 8.24 -10.83 -14.40
C VAL A 98 9.54 -10.04 -14.20
N ARG A 99 10.60 -10.65 -13.64
CA ARG A 99 11.91 -9.98 -13.51
C ARG A 99 12.51 -9.60 -14.86
N SER A 100 12.50 -10.51 -15.83
CA SER A 100 12.98 -10.25 -17.20
C SER A 100 12.17 -9.16 -17.89
N ALA A 101 10.84 -9.16 -17.73
CA ALA A 101 9.99 -8.09 -18.26
C ALA A 101 10.28 -6.74 -17.58
N ILE A 102 10.46 -6.69 -16.26
CA ILE A 102 10.85 -5.46 -15.54
C ILE A 102 12.20 -4.95 -16.03
N ALA A 103 13.19 -5.83 -16.20
CA ALA A 103 14.52 -5.46 -16.69
C ALA A 103 14.47 -4.89 -18.11
N ALA A 104 13.71 -5.52 -19.01
CA ALA A 104 13.53 -5.04 -20.38
C ALA A 104 12.83 -3.67 -20.42
N ILE A 105 11.79 -3.47 -19.60
CA ILE A 105 11.10 -2.19 -19.48
C ILE A 105 12.02 -1.10 -18.91
N ARG A 106 12.90 -1.44 -17.97
CA ARG A 106 13.86 -0.50 -17.39
C ARG A 106 14.95 -0.07 -18.36
N ALA A 107 15.39 -0.98 -19.23
CA ALA A 107 16.41 -0.70 -20.23
C ALA A 107 15.88 0.07 -21.44
N ALA A 108 14.58 0.03 -21.70
CA ALA A 108 13.97 0.64 -22.87
C ALA A 108 13.73 2.15 -22.69
N GLN A 109 14.11 2.94 -23.69
CA GLN A 109 13.82 4.39 -23.75
C GLN A 109 12.39 4.68 -24.23
N ALA A 110 11.81 3.78 -25.02
CA ALA A 110 10.46 3.88 -25.56
C ALA A 110 9.52 2.80 -24.95
N PRO A 111 8.19 2.95 -25.07
CA PRO A 111 7.25 1.92 -24.64
C PRO A 111 7.51 0.57 -25.32
N VAL A 112 7.75 -0.48 -24.53
CA VAL A 112 7.92 -1.84 -25.05
C VAL A 112 6.54 -2.45 -25.32
N PRO A 113 6.25 -2.88 -26.57
CA PRO A 113 5.02 -3.58 -26.90
C PRO A 113 4.83 -4.85 -26.07
N MET A 114 3.57 -5.15 -25.71
CA MET A 114 3.25 -6.34 -24.92
C MET A 114 3.63 -7.64 -25.66
N ALA A 115 3.58 -7.64 -26.99
CA ALA A 115 4.01 -8.76 -27.82
C ALA A 115 5.51 -9.07 -27.66
N ASP A 116 6.34 -8.05 -27.53
CA ASP A 116 7.80 -8.22 -27.40
C ASP A 116 8.17 -8.73 -26.01
N LEU A 117 7.49 -8.23 -24.97
CA LEU A 117 7.63 -8.75 -23.61
C LEU A 117 7.16 -10.21 -23.50
N ALA A 118 6.08 -10.55 -24.20
CA ALA A 118 5.55 -11.90 -24.29
C ALA A 118 6.57 -12.84 -24.98
N ALA A 119 7.12 -12.42 -26.13
CA ALA A 119 8.14 -13.16 -26.86
C ALA A 119 9.42 -13.37 -26.02
N LEU A 120 9.87 -12.34 -25.30
CA LEU A 120 11.04 -12.39 -24.41
C LEU A 120 10.90 -13.42 -23.29
N THR A 121 9.69 -13.58 -22.75
CA THR A 121 9.44 -14.43 -21.58
C THR A 121 8.92 -15.82 -21.95
N GLY A 122 8.58 -16.04 -23.23
CA GLY A 122 7.97 -17.28 -23.72
C GLY A 122 6.54 -17.52 -23.24
N TYR A 123 5.85 -16.48 -22.77
CA TYR A 123 4.45 -16.52 -22.35
C TYR A 123 3.56 -15.83 -23.38
N SER A 124 2.26 -16.16 -23.40
CA SER A 124 1.30 -15.37 -24.15
C SER A 124 1.11 -13.97 -23.52
N PRO A 125 0.72 -12.94 -24.30
CA PRO A 125 0.50 -11.59 -23.79
C PRO A 125 -0.45 -11.53 -22.58
N ASP A 126 -1.61 -12.19 -22.66
CA ASP A 126 -2.59 -12.21 -21.58
C ASP A 126 -2.08 -12.92 -20.32
N HIS A 127 -1.26 -13.96 -20.51
CA HIS A 127 -0.68 -14.68 -19.39
C HIS A 127 0.36 -13.84 -18.67
N LEU A 128 1.29 -13.24 -19.41
CA LEU A 128 2.32 -12.37 -18.86
C LEU A 128 1.68 -11.15 -18.14
N GLN A 129 0.66 -10.53 -18.71
CA GLN A 129 -0.03 -9.40 -18.09
C GLN A 129 -0.63 -9.77 -16.72
N ARG A 130 -1.26 -10.95 -16.63
CA ARG A 130 -1.89 -11.43 -15.39
C ARG A 130 -0.87 -11.72 -14.29
N ILE A 131 0.24 -12.40 -14.62
CA ILE A 131 1.28 -12.76 -13.64
C ILE A 131 2.07 -11.52 -13.21
N PHE A 132 2.32 -10.58 -14.12
CA PHE A 132 2.99 -9.31 -13.83
C PHE A 132 2.14 -8.44 -12.90
N ARG A 133 0.84 -8.32 -13.17
CA ARG A 133 -0.10 -7.57 -12.30
C ARG A 133 -0.26 -8.21 -10.92
N ARG A 134 -0.29 -9.54 -10.85
CA ARG A 134 -0.31 -10.27 -9.58
C ARG A 134 0.97 -10.04 -8.76
N SER A 135 2.12 -9.86 -9.42
CA SER A 135 3.43 -9.71 -8.76
C SER A 135 3.78 -8.26 -8.39
N THR A 136 3.41 -7.29 -9.23
CA THR A 136 3.82 -5.89 -9.08
C THR A 136 2.66 -4.96 -8.70
N GLY A 137 1.42 -5.46 -8.74
CA GLY A 137 0.21 -4.66 -8.56
C GLY A 137 -0.21 -3.86 -9.80
N MET A 138 0.63 -3.82 -10.85
CA MET A 138 0.44 -3.00 -12.06
C MET A 138 0.64 -3.86 -13.31
N SER A 139 0.11 -3.46 -14.47
CA SER A 139 0.43 -4.10 -15.76
C SER A 139 1.80 -3.65 -16.30
N PRO A 140 2.43 -4.40 -17.24
CA PRO A 140 3.70 -4.01 -17.83
C PRO A 140 3.69 -2.60 -18.46
N ALA A 141 2.60 -2.24 -19.14
CA ALA A 141 2.43 -0.90 -19.72
C ALA A 141 2.31 0.19 -18.64
N GLU A 142 1.59 -0.07 -17.55
CA GLU A 142 1.49 0.84 -16.40
C GLU A 142 2.84 1.01 -15.70
N PHE A 143 3.60 -0.07 -15.53
CA PHE A 143 4.93 -0.05 -14.95
C PHE A 143 5.93 0.74 -15.81
N GLY A 144 5.94 0.53 -17.13
CA GLY A 144 6.79 1.28 -18.05
C GLY A 144 6.44 2.77 -18.13
N ARG A 145 5.15 3.10 -18.05
CA ARG A 145 4.71 4.51 -17.92
C ARG A 145 5.18 5.15 -16.62
N ALA A 146 5.07 4.42 -15.49
CA ALA A 146 5.50 4.91 -14.20
C ALA A 146 7.01 5.19 -14.15
N LEU A 147 7.81 4.29 -14.72
CA LEU A 147 9.26 4.47 -14.78
C LEU A 147 9.67 5.63 -15.69
N ARG A 148 9.02 5.81 -16.84
CA ARG A 148 9.30 6.97 -17.71
C ARG A 148 8.95 8.29 -17.05
N LEU A 149 7.87 8.32 -16.27
CA LEU A 149 7.52 9.50 -15.48
C LEU A 149 8.56 9.78 -14.39
N GLU A 150 9.08 8.74 -13.75
CA GLU A 150 10.17 8.83 -12.77
C GLU A 150 11.48 9.34 -13.40
N HIS A 151 11.86 8.83 -14.57
CA HIS A 151 13.03 9.30 -15.32
C HIS A 151 12.85 10.73 -15.85
N ALA A 152 11.67 11.09 -16.36
CA ALA A 152 11.35 12.45 -16.77
C ALA A 152 11.48 13.42 -15.60
N ARG A 153 11.03 13.00 -14.42
CA ARG A 153 11.16 13.76 -13.17
C ARG A 153 12.61 13.92 -12.74
N ALA A 154 13.40 12.85 -12.78
CA ALA A 154 14.83 12.89 -12.46
C ALA A 154 15.64 13.75 -13.45
N ALA A 155 15.26 13.74 -14.73
CA ALA A 155 15.87 14.61 -15.76
C ALA A 155 15.49 16.10 -15.56
N MET A 156 14.28 16.38 -15.07
CA MET A 156 13.87 17.75 -14.71
C MET A 156 14.55 18.29 -13.44
N ASP A 157 15.02 17.41 -12.54
CA ASP A 157 15.83 17.79 -11.38
C ASP A 157 17.29 18.18 -11.77
N ALA A 158 17.75 17.77 -12.95
CA ALA A 158 19.08 18.05 -13.48
C ALA A 158 19.07 19.16 -14.54
N GLN A 159 18.79 20.41 -14.13
CA GLN A 159 18.96 21.72 -14.83
C GLN A 159 18.69 21.89 -16.35
N ASP A 160 18.26 20.88 -17.09
CA ASP A 160 17.99 20.97 -18.53
C ASP A 160 16.52 21.29 -18.81
N SER A 161 16.30 21.97 -19.93
CA SER A 161 14.99 22.48 -20.33
C SER A 161 13.91 21.39 -20.31
N VAL A 162 12.75 21.72 -19.74
CA VAL A 162 11.57 20.84 -19.58
C VAL A 162 11.20 20.13 -20.89
N THR A 163 11.36 20.82 -22.02
CA THR A 163 11.10 20.30 -23.35
C THR A 163 12.03 19.13 -23.70
N GLU A 164 13.32 19.24 -23.39
CA GLU A 164 14.32 18.22 -23.69
C GLU A 164 14.17 16.99 -22.79
N ALA A 165 13.78 17.18 -21.53
CA ALA A 165 13.47 16.09 -20.60
C ALA A 165 12.26 15.25 -21.05
N ILE A 166 11.25 15.90 -21.65
CA ILE A 166 10.05 15.22 -22.20
C ILE A 166 10.41 14.35 -23.41
N PHE A 167 11.28 14.84 -24.31
CA PHE A 167 11.75 14.07 -25.46
C PHE A 167 12.70 12.93 -25.05
N LYS A 168 13.64 13.17 -24.12
CA LYS A 168 14.52 12.12 -23.56
C LYS A 168 13.75 11.02 -22.83
N ALA A 169 12.56 11.34 -22.29
CA ALA A 169 11.65 10.37 -21.69
C ALA A 169 10.78 9.58 -22.69
N GLY A 170 11.00 9.75 -24.00
CA GLY A 170 10.37 8.94 -25.05
C GLY A 170 8.94 9.38 -25.42
N TYR A 171 8.54 10.61 -25.11
CA TYR A 171 7.27 11.18 -25.58
C TYR A 171 7.48 11.98 -26.87
N GLU A 172 6.69 11.68 -27.91
CA GLU A 172 6.78 12.37 -29.21
C GLU A 172 6.27 13.82 -29.17
N ALA A 173 5.45 14.19 -28.18
CA ALA A 173 4.96 15.55 -28.00
C ALA A 173 4.59 15.86 -26.53
N PRO A 174 4.86 17.09 -26.03
CA PRO A 174 4.50 17.52 -24.67
C PRO A 174 3.00 17.43 -24.37
N SER A 175 2.15 17.66 -25.35
CA SER A 175 0.68 17.60 -25.20
C SER A 175 0.17 16.19 -24.87
N ARG A 176 0.83 15.13 -25.37
CA ARG A 176 0.50 13.73 -25.06
C ARG A 176 0.87 13.38 -23.62
N PHE A 177 1.98 13.90 -23.11
CA PHE A 177 2.37 13.78 -21.71
C PHE A 177 1.33 14.40 -20.76
N TYR A 178 0.88 15.63 -21.04
CA TYR A 178 -0.13 16.30 -20.21
C TYR A 178 -1.53 15.66 -20.33
N ALA A 179 -1.92 15.19 -21.52
CA ALA A 179 -3.20 14.51 -21.73
C ALA A 179 -3.28 13.12 -21.06
N GLU A 180 -2.17 12.37 -21.05
CA GLU A 180 -2.10 11.03 -20.46
C GLU A 180 -1.87 11.07 -18.94
N ALA A 181 -1.24 12.13 -18.43
CA ALA A 181 -1.11 12.42 -17.00
C ALA A 181 -2.46 12.77 -16.33
N ASN A 182 -3.45 13.26 -17.08
CA ASN A 182 -4.72 13.74 -16.54
C ASN A 182 -5.78 12.65 -16.25
N GLY A 183 -5.44 11.35 -16.35
CA GLY A 183 -6.46 10.30 -16.39
C GLY A 183 -6.36 9.11 -15.43
N ARG A 184 -5.18 8.50 -15.20
CA ARG A 184 -5.13 7.14 -14.57
C ARG A 184 -3.94 6.82 -13.66
N LEU A 185 -3.14 7.81 -13.29
CA LEU A 185 -2.24 7.75 -12.16
C LEU A 185 -2.54 9.02 -11.37
N GLY A 186 -2.99 8.88 -10.13
CA GLY A 186 -3.10 10.02 -9.24
C GLY A 186 -1.72 10.64 -9.05
N MET A 187 -1.39 11.67 -9.83
CA MET A 187 -0.26 12.60 -9.65
C MET A 187 -0.68 13.95 -10.29
N SER A 188 -0.43 15.14 -9.71
CA SER A 188 0.85 15.63 -9.17
C SER A 188 0.75 16.43 -7.83
N PRO A 189 1.32 15.91 -6.72
CA PRO A 189 2.60 16.26 -6.08
C PRO A 189 3.17 17.67 -5.88
N SER A 190 2.52 18.77 -6.24
CA SER A 190 3.28 20.05 -6.35
C SER A 190 3.63 20.79 -5.04
N ALA A 191 3.24 20.29 -3.86
CA ALA A 191 3.66 20.84 -2.57
C ALA A 191 4.43 19.80 -1.73
N TRP A 192 3.84 18.63 -1.57
CA TRP A 192 4.27 17.64 -0.57
C TRP A 192 5.55 16.87 -0.94
N VAL A 193 5.92 16.76 -2.22
CA VAL A 193 7.00 15.86 -2.64
C VAL A 193 8.38 16.53 -2.76
N ARG A 194 8.45 17.86 -2.59
CA ARG A 194 9.70 18.62 -2.39
C ARG A 194 9.69 19.34 -1.04
N GLY A 195 9.14 18.70 -0.01
CA GLY A 195 9.03 19.30 1.33
C GLY A 195 8.32 20.65 1.39
N GLY A 196 7.40 20.97 0.47
CA GLY A 196 6.70 22.25 0.42
C GLY A 196 7.26 23.28 -0.55
N ALA A 197 8.32 22.97 -1.33
CA ALA A 197 8.98 23.95 -2.19
C ALA A 197 8.01 24.64 -3.18
N GLY A 198 7.87 25.96 -3.01
CA GLY A 198 6.98 26.82 -3.80
C GLY A 198 5.54 26.88 -3.28
N VAL A 199 5.30 26.42 -2.04
CA VAL A 199 3.99 26.49 -1.39
C VAL A 199 4.10 27.28 -0.10
N THR A 200 3.18 28.23 0.05
CA THR A 200 2.95 28.96 1.28
C THR A 200 1.93 28.20 2.11
N ILE A 201 2.29 27.88 3.36
CA ILE A 201 1.41 27.25 4.33
C ILE A 201 1.11 28.30 5.40
N ARG A 202 -0.18 28.64 5.51
CA ARG A 202 -0.69 29.50 6.57
C ARG A 202 -1.05 28.66 7.77
N TRP A 203 -0.64 29.06 8.95
CA TRP A 203 -0.89 28.29 10.17
C TRP A 203 -1.24 29.18 11.36
N ALA A 204 -1.92 28.59 12.34
CA ALA A 204 -2.13 29.15 13.66
C ALA A 204 -2.28 28.02 14.68
N VAL A 205 -1.94 28.31 15.94
CA VAL A 205 -2.34 27.47 17.07
C VAL A 205 -3.50 28.18 17.75
N VAL A 206 -4.60 27.45 17.92
CA VAL A 206 -5.84 27.95 18.53
C VAL A 206 -6.23 27.09 19.72
N ASP A 207 -6.73 27.73 20.77
CA ASP A 207 -7.29 27.03 21.91
C ASP A 207 -8.68 26.48 21.55
N THR A 208 -8.90 25.21 21.87
CA THR A 208 -10.18 24.51 21.69
C THR A 208 -10.56 23.80 22.98
N TYR A 209 -11.79 23.30 23.10
CA TYR A 209 -12.19 22.49 24.26
C TYR A 209 -11.35 21.19 24.42
N LEU A 210 -10.65 20.77 23.36
CA LEU A 210 -9.75 19.60 23.34
C LEU A 210 -8.29 19.97 23.66
N GLY A 211 -8.02 21.26 23.92
CA GLY A 211 -6.68 21.82 24.11
C GLY A 211 -6.15 22.56 22.87
N PRO A 212 -4.87 23.00 22.90
CA PRO A 212 -4.25 23.71 21.80
C PRO A 212 -4.18 22.86 20.53
N MET A 213 -4.67 23.41 19.42
CA MET A 213 -4.73 22.75 18.12
C MET A 213 -4.01 23.57 17.07
N LEU A 214 -3.11 22.92 16.32
CA LEU A 214 -2.48 23.48 15.14
C LEU A 214 -3.42 23.33 13.94
N VAL A 215 -3.74 24.44 13.29
CA VAL A 215 -4.42 24.49 12.01
C VAL A 215 -3.42 24.98 10.96
N ALA A 216 -3.26 24.23 9.87
CA ALA A 216 -2.44 24.65 8.73
C ALA A 216 -3.16 24.43 7.40
N ALA A 217 -3.06 25.40 6.50
CA ALA A 217 -3.72 25.39 5.20
C ALA A 217 -2.81 25.92 4.09
N THR A 218 -2.99 25.35 2.90
CA THR A 218 -2.49 25.91 1.64
C THR A 218 -3.61 26.70 0.97
N ASP A 219 -3.33 27.32 -0.18
CA ASP A 219 -4.36 27.97 -1.01
C ASP A 219 -5.46 27.01 -1.51
N LYS A 220 -5.25 25.68 -1.37
CA LYS A 220 -6.24 24.66 -1.76
C LYS A 220 -7.15 24.22 -0.61
N GLY A 221 -6.77 24.48 0.65
CA GLY A 221 -7.52 24.04 1.83
C GLY A 221 -6.65 23.57 2.99
N VAL A 222 -7.30 23.03 4.02
CA VAL A 222 -6.65 22.54 5.25
C VAL A 222 -5.78 21.34 4.93
N CYS A 223 -4.48 21.46 5.19
CA CYS A 223 -3.48 20.43 4.94
C CYS A 223 -3.00 19.75 6.23
N ARG A 224 -3.17 20.40 7.39
CA ARG A 224 -2.85 19.85 8.71
C ARG A 224 -3.86 20.33 9.75
N LEU A 225 -4.37 19.40 10.55
CA LEU A 225 -5.11 19.68 11.76
C LEU A 225 -4.68 18.66 12.82
N SER A 226 -3.98 19.13 13.85
CA SER A 226 -3.31 18.27 14.83
C SER A 226 -3.25 18.89 16.22
N PHE A 227 -3.07 18.03 17.22
CA PHE A 227 -2.94 18.44 18.62
C PHE A 227 -1.49 18.31 19.06
N ALA A 228 -1.07 19.17 20.00
CA ALA A 228 0.28 19.17 20.57
C ALA A 228 1.40 19.27 19.52
N GLU A 229 1.13 19.96 18.41
CA GLU A 229 2.11 20.29 17.37
C GLU A 229 2.23 21.81 17.24
N GLY A 230 3.42 22.29 16.88
CA GLY A 230 3.71 23.71 16.68
C GLY A 230 4.35 24.01 15.33
N ARG A 231 4.95 25.19 15.22
CA ARG A 231 5.66 25.64 14.01
C ARG A 231 6.78 24.69 13.63
N GLU A 232 7.52 24.19 14.61
CA GLU A 232 8.69 23.33 14.44
C GLU A 232 8.29 21.99 13.82
N ASP A 233 7.17 21.40 14.27
CA ASP A 233 6.58 20.20 13.70
C ASP A 233 6.16 20.39 12.25
N LEU A 234 5.59 21.56 11.96
CA LEU A 234 5.16 21.91 10.61
C LEU A 234 6.37 22.10 9.70
N GLN A 235 7.43 22.76 10.17
CA GLN A 235 8.69 22.95 9.45
C GLN A 235 9.40 21.62 9.19
N ALA A 236 9.40 20.69 10.16
CA ALA A 236 9.99 19.37 9.99
C ALA A 236 9.27 18.55 8.89
N ARG A 237 7.94 18.72 8.77
CA ARG A 237 7.12 18.06 7.74
C ARG A 237 7.24 18.73 6.38
N PHE A 238 7.35 20.06 6.37
CA PHE A 238 7.43 20.88 5.17
C PHE A 238 8.70 21.74 5.17
N PRO A 239 9.90 21.13 5.05
CA PRO A 239 11.19 21.80 5.22
C PRO A 239 11.49 22.90 4.18
N HIS A 240 10.74 22.96 3.09
CA HIS A 240 10.89 23.88 1.99
C HIS A 240 9.64 24.72 1.71
N ALA A 241 8.59 24.60 2.55
CA ALA A 241 7.44 25.50 2.49
C ALA A 241 7.78 26.86 3.10
N GLU A 242 7.10 27.90 2.61
CA GLU A 242 7.05 29.18 3.31
C GLU A 242 5.96 29.09 4.39
N LEU A 243 6.35 29.16 5.67
CA LEU A 243 5.42 29.11 6.78
C LEU A 243 5.04 30.53 7.24
N LEU A 244 3.78 30.90 7.06
CA LEU A 244 3.23 32.19 7.50
C LEU A 244 2.23 31.97 8.62
N GLU A 245 2.44 32.62 9.75
CA GLU A 245 1.45 32.59 10.83
C GLU A 245 0.30 33.57 10.49
N GLY A 246 -0.93 33.06 10.48
CA GLY A 246 -2.11 33.84 10.16
C GLY A 246 -2.22 34.32 8.70
N GLY A 247 -2.99 35.40 8.52
CA GLY A 247 -3.29 36.04 7.24
C GLY A 247 -4.80 36.22 7.01
N PHE A 248 -5.17 37.30 6.33
CA PHE A 248 -6.57 37.71 6.16
C PHE A 248 -7.47 36.61 5.55
N GLU A 249 -7.05 36.01 4.44
CA GLU A 249 -7.77 34.90 3.78
C GLU A 249 -7.82 33.64 4.65
N PHE A 250 -6.80 33.42 5.48
CA PHE A 250 -6.75 32.28 6.38
C PHE A 250 -7.66 32.44 7.60
N THR A 251 -7.91 33.68 8.07
CA THR A 251 -8.76 33.94 9.23
C THR A 251 -10.20 33.41 9.04
N GLN A 252 -10.75 33.51 7.83
CA GLN A 252 -12.10 32.99 7.54
C GLN A 252 -12.14 31.45 7.57
N LEU A 253 -11.15 30.81 6.95
CA LEU A 253 -11.02 29.35 6.98
C LEU A 253 -10.79 28.85 8.41
N LEU A 254 -9.93 29.52 9.17
CA LEU A 254 -9.64 29.21 10.56
C LEU A 254 -10.89 29.26 11.43
N ALA A 255 -11.73 30.30 11.27
CA ALA A 255 -12.98 30.41 12.01
C ALA A 255 -13.95 29.25 11.72
N ARG A 256 -14.07 28.83 10.45
CA ARG A 256 -14.87 27.65 10.07
C ARG A 256 -14.32 26.37 10.69
N VAL A 257 -13.00 26.19 10.67
CA VAL A 257 -12.33 25.02 11.28
C VAL A 257 -12.56 24.98 12.79
N VAL A 258 -12.41 26.11 13.49
CA VAL A 258 -12.66 26.20 14.93
C VAL A 258 -14.12 25.87 15.24
N ALA A 259 -15.07 26.45 14.48
CA ALA A 259 -16.49 26.15 14.66
C ALA A 259 -16.79 24.65 14.48
N GLU A 260 -16.21 24.02 13.45
CA GLU A 260 -16.36 22.58 13.20
C GLU A 260 -15.68 21.72 14.27
N VAL A 261 -14.61 22.18 14.90
CA VAL A 261 -13.99 21.49 16.04
C VAL A 261 -14.87 21.58 17.28
N GLU A 262 -15.41 22.77 17.57
CA GLU A 262 -16.29 23.01 18.73
C GLU A 262 -17.66 22.35 18.58
N ALA A 263 -18.15 22.19 17.35
CA ALA A 263 -19.40 21.52 16.99
C ALA A 263 -19.24 20.61 15.74
N PRO A 264 -18.72 19.37 15.92
CA PRO A 264 -18.47 18.45 14.80
C PRO A 264 -19.71 18.11 13.98
N GLY A 265 -19.58 18.19 12.65
CA GLY A 265 -20.60 17.91 11.64
C GLY A 265 -21.46 19.10 11.22
N SER A 266 -21.05 20.32 11.56
CA SER A 266 -21.74 21.56 11.21
C SER A 266 -21.40 22.06 9.79
N ASP A 267 -20.20 21.76 9.28
CA ASP A 267 -19.72 22.27 7.99
C ASP A 267 -18.94 21.19 7.18
N PRO A 268 -19.62 20.43 6.29
CA PRO A 268 -18.97 19.42 5.47
C PRO A 268 -18.11 20.00 4.32
N ASP A 269 -18.23 21.31 4.05
CA ASP A 269 -17.68 21.99 2.88
C ASP A 269 -16.35 22.69 3.16
N ILE A 270 -15.73 22.43 4.31
CA ILE A 270 -14.38 22.92 4.59
C ILE A 270 -13.41 22.27 3.59
N PRO A 271 -12.68 23.07 2.78
CA PRO A 271 -11.78 22.54 1.76
C PRO A 271 -10.59 21.85 2.41
N LEU A 272 -10.25 20.65 1.93
CA LEU A 272 -9.13 19.84 2.42
C LEU A 272 -8.08 19.66 1.34
N ASP A 273 -6.81 19.93 1.67
CA ASP A 273 -5.65 19.62 0.83
C ASP A 273 -4.86 18.44 1.44
N VAL A 274 -5.52 17.29 1.50
CA VAL A 274 -4.94 16.03 1.96
C VAL A 274 -4.62 15.13 0.78
N LYS A 275 -3.46 14.46 0.85
CA LYS A 275 -3.01 13.49 -0.14
C LYS A 275 -2.44 12.27 0.54
N GLY A 276 -2.80 11.11 0.00
CA GLY A 276 -2.33 9.82 0.48
C GLY A 276 -2.23 8.83 -0.68
N THR A 277 -1.92 7.58 -0.37
CA THR A 277 -2.12 6.50 -1.32
C THR A 277 -3.60 6.41 -1.73
N ALA A 278 -3.90 5.89 -2.91
CA ALA A 278 -5.29 5.68 -3.35
C ALA A 278 -6.13 4.86 -2.34
N PHE A 279 -5.48 3.99 -1.55
CA PHE A 279 -6.16 3.27 -0.48
C PHE A 279 -6.49 4.17 0.72
N GLN A 280 -5.55 5.03 1.15
CA GLN A 280 -5.78 6.00 2.22
C GLN A 280 -6.88 7.00 1.85
N GLU A 281 -6.83 7.57 0.65
CA GLU A 281 -7.84 8.54 0.20
C GLU A 281 -9.26 7.93 0.20
N ARG A 282 -9.40 6.66 -0.21
CA ARG A 282 -10.68 5.95 -0.13
C ARG A 282 -11.13 5.71 1.30
N ILE A 283 -10.22 5.35 2.21
CA ILE A 283 -10.55 5.22 3.64
C ILE A 283 -10.99 6.57 4.21
N TRP A 284 -10.28 7.66 3.92
CA TRP A 284 -10.64 8.99 4.42
C TRP A 284 -11.98 9.48 3.86
N ALA A 285 -12.30 9.17 2.61
CA ALA A 285 -13.61 9.43 2.04
C ALA A 285 -14.72 8.64 2.79
N GLU A 286 -14.49 7.38 3.15
CA GLU A 286 -15.43 6.62 3.98
C GLU A 286 -15.53 7.17 5.40
N LEU A 287 -14.44 7.65 6.01
CA LEU A 287 -14.49 8.30 7.32
C LEU A 287 -15.44 9.49 7.31
N ARG A 288 -15.33 10.36 6.30
CA ARG A 288 -16.20 11.54 6.15
C ARG A 288 -17.68 11.19 5.94
N ARG A 289 -17.99 9.95 5.55
CA ARG A 289 -19.38 9.46 5.40
C ARG A 289 -19.98 8.94 6.71
N ILE A 290 -19.18 8.74 7.76
CA ILE A 290 -19.69 8.30 9.06
C ILE A 290 -20.46 9.47 9.68
N PRO A 291 -21.77 9.34 9.97
CA PRO A 291 -22.54 10.42 10.59
C PRO A 291 -22.01 10.81 11.97
N VAL A 292 -22.31 12.03 12.41
CA VAL A 292 -22.02 12.50 13.77
C VAL A 292 -22.72 11.59 14.78
N GLY A 293 -22.02 11.22 15.85
CA GLY A 293 -22.59 10.38 16.92
C GLY A 293 -22.72 8.90 16.54
N GLU A 294 -22.31 8.53 15.33
CA GLU A 294 -22.19 7.14 14.91
C GLU A 294 -20.74 6.67 14.91
N THR A 295 -20.56 5.36 15.11
CA THR A 295 -19.25 4.73 15.00
C THR A 295 -19.26 3.59 13.98
N ARG A 296 -18.06 3.23 13.49
CA ARG A 296 -17.82 2.07 12.62
C ARG A 296 -16.62 1.29 13.13
N SER A 297 -16.56 0.00 12.82
CA SER A 297 -15.35 -0.79 13.09
C SER A 297 -14.31 -0.66 11.96
N TYR A 298 -13.06 -0.97 12.27
CA TYR A 298 -12.02 -1.08 11.23
C TYR A 298 -12.35 -2.13 10.15
N ALA A 299 -13.15 -3.15 10.49
CA ALA A 299 -13.61 -4.15 9.54
C ALA A 299 -14.68 -3.57 8.60
N ASP A 300 -15.60 -2.76 9.13
CA ASP A 300 -16.62 -2.07 8.34
C ASP A 300 -15.99 -1.12 7.33
N LEU A 301 -14.98 -0.36 7.74
CA LEU A 301 -14.22 0.51 6.82
C LEU A 301 -13.54 -0.28 5.70
N ALA A 302 -12.88 -1.38 6.04
CA ALA A 302 -12.21 -2.22 5.05
C ALA A 302 -13.22 -2.82 4.06
N ALA A 303 -14.40 -3.23 4.55
CA ALA A 303 -15.48 -3.73 3.72
C ALA A 303 -16.09 -2.63 2.82
N ALA A 304 -16.33 -1.43 3.34
CA ALA A 304 -16.88 -0.29 2.61
C ALA A 304 -16.01 0.11 1.41
N VAL A 305 -14.67 0.05 1.56
CA VAL A 305 -13.75 0.28 0.44
C VAL A 305 -13.54 -0.96 -0.46
N GLY A 306 -14.38 -1.99 -0.36
CA GLY A 306 -14.33 -3.19 -1.20
C GLY A 306 -13.11 -4.07 -0.95
N ARG A 307 -12.50 -3.99 0.25
CA ARG A 307 -11.33 -4.76 0.65
C ARG A 307 -11.52 -5.39 2.05
N PRO A 308 -12.51 -6.29 2.27
CA PRO A 308 -12.85 -6.79 3.62
C PRO A 308 -11.68 -7.42 4.39
N ALA A 309 -10.72 -8.04 3.70
CA ALA A 309 -9.54 -8.64 4.33
C ALA A 309 -8.47 -7.61 4.78
N ALA A 310 -8.63 -6.33 4.46
CA ALA A 310 -7.62 -5.28 4.67
C ALA A 310 -7.79 -4.51 6.00
N VAL A 311 -8.32 -5.14 7.05
CA VAL A 311 -8.65 -4.50 8.34
C VAL A 311 -7.44 -3.77 8.96
N ARG A 312 -6.27 -4.42 8.99
CA ARG A 312 -5.05 -3.80 9.54
C ARG A 312 -4.59 -2.60 8.71
N ALA A 313 -4.69 -2.70 7.39
CA ALA A 313 -4.34 -1.60 6.49
C ALA A 313 -5.32 -0.43 6.65
N ALA A 314 -6.61 -0.70 6.85
CA ALA A 314 -7.61 0.32 7.15
C ALA A 314 -7.28 1.05 8.48
N GLY A 315 -6.85 0.32 9.51
CA GLY A 315 -6.34 0.91 10.75
C GLY A 315 -5.12 1.82 10.54
N GLY A 316 -4.16 1.38 9.73
CA GLY A 316 -3.00 2.21 9.34
C GLY A 316 -3.40 3.47 8.56
N ALA A 317 -4.34 3.36 7.63
CA ALA A 317 -4.86 4.49 6.86
C ALA A 317 -5.65 5.48 7.74
N ASN A 318 -6.41 4.98 8.71
CA ASN A 318 -7.10 5.80 9.71
C ASN A 318 -6.11 6.60 10.58
N GLY A 319 -5.02 5.96 11.00
CA GLY A 319 -3.96 6.62 11.79
C GLY A 319 -3.12 7.62 10.99
N ALA A 320 -3.02 7.46 9.67
CA ALA A 320 -2.31 8.37 8.78
C ALA A 320 -3.10 9.65 8.43
N ASN A 321 -4.23 9.91 9.10
CA ASN A 321 -5.02 11.11 8.89
C ASN A 321 -4.25 12.36 9.38
N ASN A 322 -4.05 13.31 8.46
CA ASN A 322 -3.35 14.56 8.73
C ASN A 322 -4.26 15.72 9.14
N VAL A 323 -5.58 15.57 9.02
CA VAL A 323 -6.58 16.58 9.40
C VAL A 323 -7.57 15.96 10.37
N ALA A 324 -7.17 15.86 11.64
CA ALA A 324 -8.01 15.34 12.71
C ALA A 324 -9.36 16.07 12.77
N VAL A 325 -10.41 15.45 13.30
CA VAL A 325 -11.78 16.02 13.39
C VAL A 325 -12.47 16.19 12.02
N LEU A 326 -11.90 16.98 11.09
CA LEU A 326 -12.43 17.20 9.73
C LEU A 326 -12.50 15.92 8.90
N ILE A 327 -11.51 15.04 9.06
CA ILE A 327 -11.62 13.63 8.68
C ILE A 327 -11.83 12.87 10.00
N PRO A 328 -13.03 12.35 10.29
CA PRO A 328 -13.41 11.93 11.63
C PRO A 328 -12.89 10.52 11.96
N CYS A 329 -11.57 10.37 12.02
CA CYS A 329 -10.89 9.11 12.34
C CYS A 329 -11.13 8.62 13.78
N HIS A 330 -11.67 9.49 14.65
CA HIS A 330 -12.11 9.16 16.01
C HIS A 330 -13.41 8.35 16.03
N ARG A 331 -14.26 8.41 14.99
CA ARG A 331 -15.50 7.62 14.88
C ARG A 331 -15.26 6.13 14.60
N VAL A 332 -14.00 5.71 14.47
CA VAL A 332 -13.64 4.30 14.22
C VAL A 332 -13.20 3.63 15.51
N ILE A 333 -13.89 2.57 15.91
CA ILE A 333 -13.60 1.81 17.14
C ILE A 333 -13.28 0.34 16.82
N ARG A 334 -12.88 -0.43 17.82
CA ARG A 334 -12.72 -1.88 17.66
C ARG A 334 -14.09 -2.56 17.59
N ALA A 335 -14.14 -3.73 16.96
CA ALA A 335 -15.38 -4.50 16.82
C ALA A 335 -15.95 -4.98 18.16
N ASP A 336 -15.12 -5.04 19.21
CA ASP A 336 -15.54 -5.36 20.58
C ASP A 336 -16.13 -4.16 21.35
N GLY A 337 -16.29 -3.00 20.69
CA GLY A 337 -16.79 -1.77 21.30
C GLY A 337 -15.73 -0.97 22.06
N SER A 338 -14.50 -1.47 22.19
CA SER A 338 -13.42 -0.71 22.82
C SER A 338 -12.91 0.40 21.89
N ILE A 339 -12.47 1.51 22.48
CA ILE A 339 -12.18 2.76 21.77
C ILE A 339 -11.06 2.67 20.72
N GLY A 340 -10.23 1.63 20.70
CA GLY A 340 -9.12 1.57 19.76
C GLY A 340 -7.92 2.43 20.16
N GLY A 341 -6.99 2.62 19.22
CA GLY A 341 -5.93 3.62 19.35
C GLY A 341 -6.34 4.95 18.70
N TYR A 342 -5.63 6.02 19.05
CA TYR A 342 -5.76 7.34 18.42
C TYR A 342 -4.40 8.03 18.36
N ALA A 343 -4.11 8.70 17.24
CA ALA A 343 -2.81 9.35 17.01
C ALA A 343 -2.51 10.45 18.04
N TYR A 344 -3.55 11.09 18.57
CA TYR A 344 -3.45 12.22 19.51
C TYR A 344 -3.86 11.84 20.94
N GLY A 345 -3.88 10.55 21.28
CA GLY A 345 -4.22 10.07 22.62
C GLY A 345 -5.70 9.74 22.83
N LEU A 346 -5.98 8.88 23.82
CA LEU A 346 -7.32 8.34 24.03
C LEU A 346 -8.28 9.36 24.66
N ASP A 347 -7.77 10.35 25.39
CA ASP A 347 -8.58 11.35 26.07
C ASP A 347 -9.29 12.26 25.05
N ILE A 348 -8.57 12.73 24.02
CA ILE A 348 -9.13 13.50 22.91
C ILE A 348 -10.19 12.69 22.15
N LYS A 349 -9.91 11.40 21.90
CA LYS A 349 -10.86 10.53 21.21
C LYS A 349 -12.16 10.32 22.02
N ARG A 350 -12.07 10.17 23.35
CA ARG A 350 -13.24 10.08 24.23
C ARG A 350 -14.03 11.37 24.22
N ALA A 351 -13.36 12.51 24.42
CA ALA A 351 -14.00 13.82 24.45
C ALA A 351 -14.74 14.15 23.13
N LEU A 352 -14.17 13.78 21.97
CA LEU A 352 -14.86 13.91 20.68
C LEU A 352 -16.09 13.01 20.59
N LEU A 353 -15.97 11.73 20.94
CA LEU A 353 -17.09 10.80 20.89
C LEU A 353 -18.21 11.17 21.88
N GLU A 354 -17.87 11.67 23.05
CA GLU A 354 -18.82 12.16 24.06
C GLU A 354 -19.55 13.40 23.56
N LYS A 355 -18.81 14.41 23.06
CA LYS A 355 -19.39 15.63 22.47
C LYS A 355 -20.40 15.33 21.35
N GLU A 356 -20.07 14.40 20.47
CA GLU A 356 -20.94 13.98 19.38
C GLU A 356 -22.18 13.18 19.83
N ARG A 357 -22.11 12.53 21.00
CA ARG A 357 -23.27 11.85 21.60
C ARG A 357 -24.19 12.84 22.30
N ASP A 358 -23.63 13.80 23.02
CA ASP A 358 -24.38 14.80 23.78
C ASP A 358 -25.12 15.79 22.86
N GLY A 359 -24.54 16.13 21.70
CA GLY A 359 -25.21 16.94 20.67
C GLY A 359 -26.43 16.27 20.02
N ARG A 360 -26.63 14.96 20.23
CA ARG A 360 -27.78 14.20 19.74
C ARG A 360 -29.02 14.37 20.63
N ASP A 361 -28.84 14.62 21.93
CA ASP A 361 -29.95 14.82 22.87
C ASP A 361 -30.65 16.19 22.71
N ASP A 362 -29.98 17.17 22.11
CA ASP A 362 -30.53 18.53 21.93
C ASP A 362 -31.29 18.72 20.61
N THR A 363 -31.14 17.80 19.65
CA THR A 363 -31.84 17.82 18.35
C THR A 363 -33.10 16.96 18.30
N ASP A 364 -33.34 16.14 19.33
CA ASP A 364 -34.49 15.22 19.44
C ASP A 364 -35.47 15.61 20.58
N ARG A 365 -35.36 16.82 21.12
CA ARG A 365 -36.29 17.34 22.14
C ARG A 365 -37.47 18.04 21.44
N PRO A 366 -38.71 17.53 21.58
CA PRO A 366 -39.88 18.03 20.85
C PRO A 366 -40.32 19.45 21.25
#